data_AF-A0A0Q0E0E3-F1
#
_entry.id   AF-A0A0Q0E0E3-F1
#
_cell.length_a   1.000
_cell.length_b   1.000
_cell.length_c   1.000
_cell.angle_alpha   90.00
_cell.angle_beta   90.00
_cell.angle_gamma   90.00
#
_symmetry.space_group_name_H-M   'P 1'
#
loop_
_entity.id
_entity.type
_entity.pdbx_description
1 polymer ?
#
loop_
_entity_poly.entity_id
_entity_poly.type
_entity_poly.pdbx_seq_one_letter_code
_entity_poly.pdbx_strand_id
1 'polypeptide(L)'
;MPVLRLPLLSAAAGKQHWGNLPGAALSLAIAEAASAAKRFTLLLTADSQSAERLEQELKFFAPTLPVLHFPDWETLPYDLFSPHQDIISQRIASLYRLPELEHGVLVVPITTALHRLAPTKFLLGSSLVLDVGQKLDVNAMRTRLEASGYRYVDTVYEH
;
A
#
# COMPACT_ATOMS: atom_id res chain seq x y z
N MET A 1 -11.13 23.89 -0.26
CA MET A 1 -12.00 24.11 -1.44
C MET A 1 -11.25 23.64 -2.67
N PRO A 2 -11.91 23.02 -3.66
CA PRO A 2 -11.23 22.55 -4.86
C PRO A 2 -10.68 23.74 -5.66
N VAL A 3 -9.40 23.68 -5.99
CA VAL A 3 -8.66 24.63 -6.82
C VAL A 3 -8.95 24.34 -8.30
N LEU A 4 -9.11 23.07 -8.67
CA LEU A 4 -9.39 22.67 -10.04
C LEU A 4 -10.88 22.45 -10.27
N ARG A 5 -11.37 22.81 -11.46
CA ARG A 5 -12.73 22.44 -11.91
C ARG A 5 -12.67 21.09 -12.60
N LEU A 6 -12.76 20.03 -11.82
CA LEU A 6 -12.73 18.65 -12.31
C LEU A 6 -14.14 18.18 -12.69
N PRO A 7 -14.29 17.36 -13.74
CA PRO A 7 -15.56 16.70 -14.02
C PRO A 7 -15.89 15.74 -12.87
N LEU A 8 -17.18 15.60 -12.56
CA LEU A 8 -17.63 14.66 -11.53
C LEU A 8 -17.27 13.22 -11.94
N LEU A 9 -16.72 12.48 -11.00
CA LEU A 9 -16.49 11.05 -11.18
C LEU A 9 -17.84 10.33 -11.24
N SER A 10 -18.08 9.61 -12.33
CA SER A 10 -19.30 8.82 -12.50
C SER A 10 -19.44 7.76 -11.41
N ALA A 11 -20.68 7.53 -10.96
CA ALA A 11 -21.04 6.40 -10.11
C ALA A 11 -21.10 5.08 -10.92
N ALA A 12 -21.41 5.15 -12.21
CA ALA A 12 -21.42 4.02 -13.13
C ALA A 12 -20.06 3.84 -13.82
N ALA A 13 -19.79 2.62 -14.32
CA ALA A 13 -18.61 2.32 -15.11
C ALA A 13 -18.49 3.30 -16.31
N GLY A 14 -17.32 3.91 -16.46
CA GLY A 14 -17.07 4.89 -17.50
C GLY A 14 -15.59 5.25 -17.58
N LYS A 15 -15.18 5.80 -18.71
CA LYS A 15 -13.82 6.28 -18.95
C LYS A 15 -13.84 7.79 -19.09
N GLN A 16 -12.99 8.46 -18.32
CA GLN A 16 -12.75 9.89 -18.44
C GLN A 16 -11.28 10.13 -18.77
N HIS A 17 -11.00 11.16 -19.54
CA HIS A 17 -9.66 11.60 -19.88
C HIS A 17 -9.48 13.03 -19.41
N TRP A 18 -8.52 13.24 -18.51
CA TRP A 18 -8.20 14.56 -17.98
C TRP A 18 -6.86 14.97 -18.56
N GLY A 19 -6.83 16.14 -19.21
CA GLY A 19 -5.64 16.68 -19.86
C GLY A 19 -5.32 18.08 -19.35
N ASN A 20 -4.23 18.66 -19.87
CA ASN A 20 -3.75 19.99 -19.48
C ASN A 20 -3.45 20.10 -17.96
N LEU A 21 -2.69 19.14 -17.43
CA LEU A 21 -2.28 19.07 -16.03
C LEU A 21 -0.74 19.23 -15.91
N PRO A 22 -0.21 20.45 -16.07
CA PRO A 22 1.24 20.68 -16.00
C PRO A 22 1.76 20.59 -14.56
N GLY A 23 3.01 20.13 -14.42
CA GLY A 23 3.67 20.03 -13.10
C GLY A 23 2.87 19.17 -12.11
N ALA A 24 2.68 19.68 -10.89
CA ALA A 24 1.96 18.98 -9.83
C ALA A 24 0.42 19.04 -9.96
N ALA A 25 -0.12 19.63 -11.04
CA ALA A 25 -1.56 19.71 -11.26
C ALA A 25 -2.21 18.32 -11.36
N LEU A 26 -1.48 17.31 -11.86
CA LEU A 26 -1.95 15.93 -11.89
C LEU A 26 -2.27 15.41 -10.47
N SER A 27 -1.32 15.57 -9.56
CA SER A 27 -1.42 15.08 -8.18
C SER A 27 -2.48 15.84 -7.39
N LEU A 28 -2.58 17.15 -7.60
CA LEU A 28 -3.67 17.97 -7.06
C LEU A 28 -5.04 17.50 -7.58
N ALA A 29 -5.15 17.24 -8.89
CA ALA A 29 -6.40 16.74 -9.48
C ALA A 29 -6.80 15.40 -8.89
N ILE A 30 -5.85 14.47 -8.73
CA ILE A 30 -6.10 13.16 -8.09
C ILE A 30 -6.52 13.35 -6.63
N ALA A 31 -5.83 14.20 -5.86
CA ALA A 31 -6.14 14.47 -4.47
C ALA A 31 -7.56 15.02 -4.28
N GLU A 32 -7.94 16.01 -5.08
CA GLU A 32 -9.28 16.62 -5.04
C GLU A 32 -10.36 15.62 -5.47
N ALA A 33 -10.11 14.86 -6.54
CA ALA A 33 -11.03 13.85 -7.04
C ALA A 33 -11.28 12.74 -6.02
N ALA A 34 -10.21 12.19 -5.45
CA ALA A 34 -10.29 11.13 -4.45
C ALA A 34 -10.98 11.62 -3.16
N SER A 35 -10.63 12.81 -2.69
CA SER A 35 -11.25 13.43 -1.50
C SER A 35 -12.75 13.69 -1.70
N ALA A 36 -13.14 14.16 -2.88
CA ALA A 36 -14.55 14.41 -3.20
C ALA A 36 -15.35 13.11 -3.37
N ALA A 37 -14.74 12.06 -3.92
CA ALA A 37 -15.41 10.79 -4.18
C ALA A 37 -15.79 10.01 -2.92
N LYS A 38 -15.09 10.24 -1.80
CA LYS A 38 -15.35 9.58 -0.50
C LYS A 38 -15.45 8.05 -0.57
N ARG A 39 -14.65 7.44 -1.45
CA ARG A 39 -14.56 5.99 -1.68
C ARG A 39 -13.12 5.55 -1.88
N PHE A 40 -12.87 4.25 -1.84
CA PHE A 40 -11.59 3.66 -2.21
C PHE A 40 -11.23 3.97 -3.66
N THR A 41 -9.98 4.37 -3.88
CA THR A 41 -9.43 4.67 -5.20
C THR A 41 -8.12 3.91 -5.39
N LEU A 42 -8.05 3.07 -6.43
CA LEU A 42 -6.80 2.47 -6.89
C LEU A 42 -6.12 3.42 -7.88
N LEU A 43 -4.95 3.94 -7.53
CA LEU A 43 -4.13 4.78 -8.40
C LEU A 43 -3.02 3.93 -9.01
N LEU A 44 -3.14 3.64 -10.30
CA LEU A 44 -2.12 2.93 -11.07
C LEU A 44 -1.13 3.92 -11.67
N THR A 45 0.16 3.72 -11.42
CA THR A 45 1.25 4.54 -11.98
C THR A 45 2.03 3.76 -13.03
N ALA A 46 2.76 4.48 -13.89
CA ALA A 46 3.59 3.86 -14.92
C ALA A 46 4.78 3.08 -14.33
N ASP A 47 5.33 3.58 -13.22
CA ASP A 47 6.55 3.08 -12.59
C ASP A 47 6.58 3.41 -11.07
N SER A 48 7.56 2.83 -10.37
CA SER A 48 7.78 3.00 -8.93
C SER A 48 8.13 4.44 -8.56
N GLN A 49 8.94 5.14 -9.37
CA GLN A 49 9.31 6.53 -9.12
C GLN A 49 8.08 7.45 -9.14
N SER A 50 7.18 7.23 -10.10
CA SER A 50 5.92 7.96 -10.19
C SER A 50 5.01 7.63 -9.02
N ALA A 51 5.00 6.39 -8.53
CA ALA A 51 4.23 5.98 -7.35
C ALA A 51 4.71 6.68 -6.07
N GLU A 52 6.02 6.72 -5.84
CA GLU A 52 6.61 7.38 -4.66
C GLU A 52 6.35 8.88 -4.69
N ARG A 53 6.58 9.53 -5.85
CA ARG A 53 6.27 10.96 -6.02
C ARG A 53 4.79 11.25 -5.77
N LEU A 54 3.89 10.47 -6.36
CA LEU A 54 2.45 10.67 -6.18
C LEU A 54 2.02 10.44 -4.73
N GLU A 55 2.57 9.46 -4.04
CA GLU A 55 2.29 9.25 -2.62
C GLU A 55 2.64 10.50 -1.80
N GLN A 56 3.84 11.05 -1.99
CA GLN A 56 4.31 12.25 -1.28
C GLN A 56 3.45 13.48 -1.61
N GLU A 57 3.17 13.72 -2.90
CA GLU A 57 2.38 14.87 -3.34
C GLU A 57 0.91 14.76 -2.89
N LEU A 58 0.31 13.57 -2.90
CA LEU A 58 -1.05 13.35 -2.38
C LEU A 58 -1.15 13.65 -0.88
N LYS A 59 -0.16 13.19 -0.09
CA LYS A 59 -0.08 13.51 1.35
C LYS A 59 0.06 15.02 1.59
N PHE A 60 0.76 15.73 0.71
CA PHE A 60 0.89 17.19 0.77
C PHE A 60 -0.42 17.91 0.43
N PHE A 61 -1.08 17.55 -0.68
CA PHE A 61 -2.30 18.24 -1.15
C PHE A 61 -3.56 17.86 -0.36
N ALA A 62 -3.63 16.66 0.18
CA ALA A 62 -4.77 16.16 0.95
C ALA A 62 -4.30 15.44 2.23
N PRO A 63 -3.85 16.19 3.26
CA PRO A 63 -3.28 15.60 4.48
C PRO A 63 -4.27 14.76 5.30
N THR A 64 -5.58 14.92 5.06
CA THR A 64 -6.64 14.13 5.71
C THR A 64 -7.09 12.92 4.90
N LEU A 65 -6.63 12.78 3.65
CA LEU A 65 -6.94 11.64 2.79
C LEU A 65 -6.01 10.49 3.16
N PRO A 66 -6.53 9.31 3.53
CA PRO A 66 -5.69 8.13 3.73
C PRO A 66 -5.00 7.74 2.42
N VAL A 67 -3.66 7.66 2.43
CA VAL A 67 -2.86 7.23 1.29
C VAL A 67 -2.02 6.03 1.71
N LEU A 68 -2.24 4.89 1.05
CA LEU A 68 -1.42 3.68 1.16
C LEU A 68 -0.57 3.53 -0.11
N HIS A 69 0.64 3.02 0.06
CA HIS A 69 1.54 2.68 -1.03
C HIS A 69 1.79 1.18 -1.04
N PHE A 70 1.67 0.54 -2.21
CA PHE A 70 2.03 -0.86 -2.40
C PHE A 70 3.28 -0.95 -3.28
N PRO A 71 4.47 -1.13 -2.67
CA PRO A 71 5.72 -1.01 -3.40
C PRO A 71 5.96 -2.20 -4.32
N ASP A 72 6.70 -1.97 -5.40
CA ASP A 72 7.26 -3.04 -6.25
C ASP A 72 8.26 -3.90 -5.45
N TRP A 73 8.62 -5.07 -5.97
CA TRP A 73 9.62 -5.90 -5.32
C TRP A 73 11.04 -5.33 -5.43
N GLU A 74 11.27 -4.41 -6.37
CA GLU A 74 12.59 -3.87 -6.73
C GLU A 74 13.58 -4.95 -7.18
N THR A 75 13.05 -6.08 -7.64
CA THR A 75 13.81 -7.16 -8.26
C THR A 75 13.24 -7.44 -9.65
N LEU A 76 14.08 -7.95 -10.55
CA LEU A 76 13.62 -8.32 -11.89
C LEU A 76 12.77 -9.60 -11.84
N PRO A 77 11.89 -9.82 -12.83
CA PRO A 77 11.27 -11.13 -13.00
C PRO A 77 12.34 -12.21 -13.17
N TYR A 78 12.31 -13.23 -12.30
CA TYR A 78 13.30 -14.31 -12.22
C TYR A 78 14.71 -13.86 -11.79
N ASP A 79 14.80 -12.83 -10.96
CA ASP A 79 16.05 -12.42 -10.33
C ASP A 79 16.64 -13.51 -9.42
N LEU A 80 17.94 -13.44 -9.19
CA LEU A 80 18.68 -14.32 -8.28
C LEU A 80 18.62 -13.82 -6.82
N PHE A 81 18.21 -12.56 -6.62
CA PHE A 81 18.10 -11.95 -5.30
C PHE A 81 16.68 -12.00 -4.77
N SER A 82 16.55 -12.22 -3.46
CA SER A 82 15.29 -12.02 -2.75
C SER A 82 15.03 -10.52 -2.56
N PRO A 83 13.77 -10.06 -2.58
CA PRO A 83 13.44 -8.67 -2.27
C PRO A 83 13.93 -8.28 -0.88
N HIS A 84 14.22 -6.99 -0.69
CA HIS A 84 14.60 -6.47 0.61
C HIS A 84 13.48 -6.67 1.65
N GLN A 85 13.84 -7.01 2.89
CA GLN A 85 12.87 -7.32 3.94
C GLN A 85 11.96 -6.15 4.32
N ASP A 86 12.44 -4.91 4.19
CA ASP A 86 11.61 -3.72 4.42
C ASP A 86 10.51 -3.61 3.37
N ILE A 87 10.78 -3.97 2.12
CA ILE A 87 9.79 -4.02 1.04
C ILE A 87 8.76 -5.13 1.34
N ILE A 88 9.21 -6.31 1.77
CA ILE A 88 8.33 -7.41 2.18
C ILE A 88 7.40 -6.95 3.31
N SER A 89 7.97 -6.32 4.34
CA SER A 89 7.24 -5.81 5.51
C SER A 89 6.22 -4.75 5.13
N GLN A 90 6.61 -3.78 4.29
CA GLN A 90 5.71 -2.73 3.80
C GLN A 90 4.57 -3.31 2.97
N ARG A 91 4.84 -4.31 2.12
CA ARG A 91 3.80 -5.00 1.33
C ARG A 91 2.80 -5.73 2.21
N ILE A 92 3.28 -6.47 3.22
CA ILE A 92 2.41 -7.16 4.17
C ILE A 92 1.56 -6.14 4.94
N ALA A 93 2.17 -5.06 5.43
CA ALA A 93 1.46 -3.99 6.14
C ALA A 93 0.37 -3.33 5.27
N SER A 94 0.68 -3.02 4.01
CA SER A 94 -0.28 -2.44 3.07
C SER A 94 -1.42 -3.41 2.75
N LEU A 95 -1.14 -4.70 2.51
CA LEU A 95 -2.17 -5.71 2.26
C LEU A 95 -3.03 -6.01 3.49
N TYR A 96 -2.46 -5.91 4.70
CA TYR A 96 -3.20 -6.08 5.95
C TYR A 96 -4.16 -4.92 6.19
N ARG A 97 -3.75 -3.67 5.91
CA ARG A 97 -4.59 -2.46 6.07
C ARG A 97 -5.60 -2.26 4.95
N LEU A 98 -5.33 -2.77 3.76
CA LEU A 98 -6.15 -2.54 2.57
C LEU A 98 -7.64 -2.89 2.74
N PRO A 99 -8.04 -4.00 3.39
CA PRO A 99 -9.45 -4.33 3.61
C PRO A 99 -10.20 -3.30 4.47
N GLU A 100 -9.50 -2.54 5.32
CA GLU A 100 -10.08 -1.53 6.21
C GLU A 100 -10.21 -0.15 5.52
N LEU A 101 -9.62 -0.01 4.32
CA LEU A 101 -9.56 1.26 3.59
C LEU A 101 -10.84 1.50 2.77
N GLU A 102 -11.95 1.85 3.43
CA GLU A 102 -13.22 2.17 2.76
C GLU A 102 -13.15 3.46 1.92
N HIS A 103 -12.34 4.43 2.38
CA HIS A 103 -12.06 5.69 1.71
C HIS A 103 -10.57 6.00 1.77
N GLY A 104 -9.98 6.30 0.62
CA GLY A 104 -8.56 6.62 0.49
C GLY A 104 -8.02 6.26 -0.88
N VAL A 105 -6.70 6.37 -1.01
CA VAL A 105 -5.98 6.04 -2.24
C VAL A 105 -4.96 4.93 -1.95
N LEU A 106 -4.98 3.87 -2.76
CA LEU A 106 -3.87 2.92 -2.85
C LEU A 106 -3.06 3.25 -4.10
N VAL A 107 -1.80 3.65 -3.92
CA VAL A 107 -0.87 3.94 -5.03
C VAL A 107 -0.08 2.67 -5.36
N VAL A 108 -0.12 2.25 -6.62
CA VAL A 108 0.50 1.01 -7.08
C VAL A 108 1.11 1.18 -8.47
N PRO A 109 2.39 0.81 -8.70
CA PRO A 109 2.93 0.69 -10.05
C PRO A 109 2.20 -0.38 -10.86
N ILE A 110 2.04 -0.15 -12.17
CA ILE A 110 1.32 -1.10 -13.03
C ILE A 110 1.98 -2.48 -13.05
N THR A 111 3.31 -2.54 -13.02
CA THR A 111 4.07 -3.81 -12.93
C THR A 111 3.67 -4.58 -11.67
N THR A 112 3.69 -3.91 -10.51
CA THR A 112 3.29 -4.47 -9.23
C THR A 112 1.84 -4.96 -9.22
N ALA A 113 0.92 -4.21 -9.82
CA ALA A 113 -0.50 -4.55 -9.87
C ALA A 113 -0.80 -5.82 -10.69
N LEU A 114 0.09 -6.18 -11.62
CA LEU A 114 -0.04 -7.39 -12.44
C LEU A 114 0.50 -8.65 -11.75
N HIS A 115 1.24 -8.52 -10.64
CA HIS A 115 1.71 -9.67 -9.87
C HIS A 115 0.56 -10.36 -9.14
N ARG A 116 0.59 -11.70 -9.15
CA ARG A 116 -0.31 -12.49 -8.31
C ARG A 116 0.06 -12.29 -6.83
N LEU A 117 -0.96 -12.13 -6.01
CA LEU A 117 -0.82 -11.99 -4.56
C LEU A 117 -1.15 -13.31 -3.85
N ALA A 118 -0.61 -13.46 -2.64
CA ALA A 118 -1.01 -14.53 -1.75
C ALA A 118 -2.51 -14.37 -1.39
N PRO A 119 -3.24 -15.47 -1.17
CA PRO A 119 -4.63 -15.41 -0.71
C PRO A 119 -4.75 -14.66 0.62
N THR A 120 -5.84 -13.94 0.83
CA THR A 120 -6.11 -13.19 2.09
C THR A 120 -6.02 -14.07 3.34
N LYS A 121 -6.50 -15.32 3.25
CA LYS A 121 -6.41 -16.32 4.34
C LYS A 121 -4.98 -16.60 4.79
N PHE A 122 -4.00 -16.49 3.90
CA PHE A 122 -2.59 -16.70 4.23
C PHE A 122 -2.06 -15.57 5.10
N LEU A 123 -2.38 -14.31 4.76
CA LEU A 123 -1.96 -13.15 5.53
C LEU A 123 -2.61 -13.11 6.92
N LEU A 124 -3.91 -13.40 7.00
CA LEU A 124 -4.66 -13.34 8.27
C LEU A 124 -4.31 -14.51 9.21
N GLY A 125 -4.09 -15.71 8.65
CA GLY A 125 -3.79 -16.92 9.43
C GLY A 125 -2.44 -16.90 10.14
N SER A 126 -1.51 -16.07 9.68
CA SER A 126 -0.16 -15.93 10.24
C SER A 126 0.00 -14.69 11.13
N SER A 127 -1.10 -14.03 11.51
CA SER A 127 -1.06 -12.84 12.36
C SER A 127 -0.84 -13.19 13.83
N LEU A 128 -0.13 -12.31 14.53
CA LEU A 128 0.15 -12.40 15.96
C LEU A 128 -0.41 -11.16 16.66
N VAL A 129 -1.42 -11.36 17.50
CA VAL A 129 -2.01 -10.31 18.34
C VAL A 129 -1.60 -10.56 19.78
N LEU A 130 -1.08 -9.53 20.43
CA LEU A 130 -0.58 -9.56 21.80
C LEU A 130 -1.18 -8.43 22.62
N ASP A 131 -1.64 -8.75 23.83
CA ASP A 131 -2.22 -7.77 24.76
C ASP A 131 -1.37 -7.58 26.01
N VAL A 132 -1.42 -6.37 26.59
CA VAL A 132 -0.76 -6.07 27.86
C VAL A 132 -1.39 -6.92 28.97
N GLY A 133 -0.56 -7.67 29.70
CA GLY A 133 -1.00 -8.59 30.76
C GLY A 133 -1.33 -10.00 30.27
N GLN A 134 -1.23 -10.28 28.96
CA GLN A 134 -1.36 -11.63 28.43
C GLN A 134 -0.27 -12.55 28.98
N LYS A 135 -0.65 -13.73 29.48
CA LYS A 135 0.30 -14.77 29.87
C LYS A 135 0.77 -15.50 28.60
N LEU A 136 2.08 -15.56 28.41
CA LEU A 136 2.72 -16.16 27.24
C LEU A 136 3.69 -17.25 27.67
N ASP A 137 3.62 -18.40 27.01
CA ASP A 137 4.68 -19.40 27.05
C ASP A 137 5.72 -19.02 26.00
N VAL A 138 6.91 -18.64 26.49
CA VAL A 138 8.02 -18.16 25.64
C VAL A 138 8.50 -19.24 24.67
N ASN A 139 8.52 -20.51 25.08
CA ASN A 139 8.99 -21.59 24.22
C ASN A 139 7.96 -21.92 23.13
N ALA A 140 6.68 -21.98 23.49
CA ALA A 140 5.61 -22.16 22.52
C ALA A 140 5.55 -21.00 21.51
N MET A 141 5.77 -19.76 21.99
CA MET A 141 5.85 -18.58 21.15
C MET A 141 7.03 -18.65 20.17
N ARG A 142 8.21 -19.05 20.64
CA ARG A 142 9.40 -19.23 19.79
C ARG A 142 9.09 -20.19 18.64
N THR A 143 8.55 -21.38 18.95
CA THR A 143 8.20 -22.37 17.93
C THR A 143 7.17 -21.84 16.93
N ARG A 144 6.20 -21.03 17.38
CA ARG A 144 5.21 -20.41 16.50
C ARG A 144 5.85 -19.37 15.56
N LEU A 145 6.77 -18.55 16.06
CA LEU A 145 7.48 -17.55 15.28
C LEU A 145 8.39 -18.20 14.23
N GLU A 146 9.13 -19.24 14.61
CA GLU A 146 9.95 -20.04 13.69
C GLU A 146 9.10 -20.69 12.60
N ALA A 147 7.95 -21.28 12.96
CA ALA A 147 7.01 -21.85 12.01
C ALA A 147 6.37 -20.80 11.07
N SER A 148 6.38 -19.53 11.46
CA SER A 148 5.91 -18.40 10.65
C SER A 148 7.01 -17.76 9.80
N GLY A 149 8.24 -18.28 9.85
CA GLY A 149 9.38 -17.82 9.04
C GLY A 149 10.28 -16.77 9.69
N TYR A 150 10.06 -16.42 10.96
CA TYR A 150 10.96 -15.53 11.70
C TYR A 150 12.30 -16.20 11.99
N ARG A 151 13.37 -15.41 11.98
CA ARG A 151 14.74 -15.87 12.25
C ARG A 151 15.13 -15.61 13.71
N TYR A 152 15.67 -16.62 14.37
CA TYR A 152 16.28 -16.47 15.68
C TYR A 152 17.67 -15.84 15.55
N VAL A 153 17.89 -14.70 16.19
CA VAL A 153 19.14 -13.94 16.20
C VAL A 153 19.43 -13.42 17.60
N ASP A 154 20.70 -13.18 17.93
CA ASP A 154 21.11 -12.68 19.25
C ASP A 154 20.66 -11.22 19.49
N THR A 155 20.71 -10.40 18.44
CA THR A 155 20.25 -9.00 18.46
C THR A 155 19.42 -8.72 17.21
N VAL A 156 18.23 -8.15 17.41
CA VAL A 156 17.32 -7.76 16.32
C VAL A 156 17.76 -6.41 15.76
N TYR A 157 18.23 -6.39 14.51
CA TYR A 157 18.55 -5.16 13.76
C TYR A 157 17.57 -4.87 12.63
N GLU A 158 16.81 -5.88 12.21
CA GLU A 158 15.98 -5.90 11.01
C GLU A 158 14.59 -6.47 11.33
N HIS A 159 13.61 -6.26 10.44
CA HIS A 159 12.20 -6.64 10.62
C HIS A 159 11.94 -8.15 10.42
#